data_AF-A0A412SN72-F1
#
_entry.id   AF-A0A412SN72-F1
#
_cell.length_a   1.000
_cell.length_b   1.000
_cell.length_c   1.000
_cell.angle_alpha   90.00
_cell.angle_beta   90.00
_cell.angle_gamma   90.00
#
_symmetry.space_group_name_H-M   'P 1'
#
loop_
_entity.id
_entity.type
_entity.pdbx_description
1 polymer ?
#
loop_
_entity_poly.entity_id
_entity_poly.type
_entity_poly.pdbx_seq_one_letter_code
_entity_poly.pdbx_strand_id
1 'polypeptide(L)'
;MLVCCSEIENKMMPVDDAVSPMQGDRYPTGYIHRTDAAASGHDLAAEKLLHPDAMGVLVPGRDKHFYSSGAFNLIQLIFYILKQTGPAHLLLTTYSISMDSIAAIHRKVETGELLSVRFLIDNRVRSISPKPFDYLVTTFPDCYRCLALHAKVALLYNEDWKITVVGSQNATHNPKLERGIIHTGRDIFDFDFKMLNDEFDSGTT
;
A
#
# COMPACT_ATOMS: atom_id res chain seq x y z
N MET A 1 -8.73 -17.01 2.37
CA MET A 1 -7.98 -17.97 1.51
C MET A 1 -7.64 -17.30 0.19
N LEU A 2 -6.38 -17.32 -0.24
CA LEU A 2 -6.01 -16.86 -1.59
C LEU A 2 -6.60 -17.85 -2.60
N VAL A 3 -7.37 -17.35 -3.56
CA VAL A 3 -8.11 -18.20 -4.51
C VAL A 3 -7.24 -18.51 -5.72
N CYS A 4 -6.61 -17.49 -6.29
CA CYS A 4 -5.62 -17.65 -7.35
C CYS A 4 -4.68 -16.44 -7.39
N CYS A 5 -3.46 -16.68 -7.87
CA CYS A 5 -2.47 -15.66 -8.18
C CYS A 5 -1.78 -16.04 -9.49
N SER A 6 -1.55 -15.07 -10.37
CA SER A 6 -0.82 -15.29 -11.62
C SER A 6 -0.06 -14.04 -12.01
N GLU A 7 1.10 -14.24 -12.62
CA GLU A 7 1.90 -13.15 -13.20
C GLU A 7 1.58 -13.04 -14.68
N ILE A 8 1.39 -11.81 -15.14
CA ILE A 8 1.19 -11.51 -16.55
C ILE A 8 2.29 -10.54 -16.96
N GLU A 9 3.06 -10.91 -18.00
CA GLU A 9 4.07 -10.02 -18.56
C GLU A 9 3.41 -8.86 -19.31
N ASN A 10 3.87 -7.64 -19.03
CA ASN A 10 3.47 -6.47 -19.76
C ASN A 10 4.09 -6.53 -21.17
N LYS A 11 3.32 -6.99 -22.17
CA LYS A 11 3.75 -7.00 -23.57
C LYS A 11 3.72 -5.58 -24.15
N MET A 12 4.67 -4.74 -23.75
CA MET A 12 5.09 -3.56 -24.51
C MET A 12 6.58 -3.28 -24.27
N MET A 13 7.29 -3.03 -25.37
CA MET A 13 8.74 -3.13 -25.62
C MET A 13 9.62 -2.14 -24.83
N PRO A 14 10.96 -2.37 -24.79
CA PRO A 14 11.83 -2.03 -23.67
C PRO A 14 12.24 -0.56 -23.66
N VAL A 15 12.55 -0.06 -22.48
CA VAL A 15 13.41 1.11 -22.32
C VAL A 15 14.79 0.55 -21.99
N ASP A 16 15.68 0.56 -22.98
CA ASP A 16 17.11 0.51 -22.72
C ASP A 16 17.46 1.69 -21.81
N ASP A 17 17.96 1.39 -20.62
CA ASP A 17 19.20 2.01 -20.14
C ASP A 17 19.79 1.14 -19.03
N ALA A 18 20.99 0.65 -19.30
CA ALA A 18 21.81 -0.08 -18.36
C ALA A 18 22.31 0.85 -17.26
N VAL A 19 22.13 0.48 -16.00
CA VAL A 19 23.08 0.82 -14.94
C VAL A 19 23.18 -0.34 -13.95
N SER A 20 24.34 -0.98 -13.92
CA SER A 20 24.91 -1.49 -12.68
C SER A 20 25.96 -0.45 -12.24
N PRO A 21 26.09 -0.12 -10.95
CA PRO A 21 27.05 -0.91 -10.18
C PRO A 21 26.80 -1.03 -8.65
N MET A 22 27.42 -2.09 -8.10
CA MET A 22 28.20 -2.16 -6.86
C MET A 22 27.54 -2.08 -5.46
N GLN A 23 27.80 -3.17 -4.74
CA GLN A 23 28.10 -3.29 -3.31
C GLN A 23 28.51 -1.99 -2.59
N GLY A 24 27.86 -1.74 -1.46
CA GLY A 24 28.30 -0.81 -0.43
C GLY A 24 27.62 -1.11 0.90
N ASP A 25 28.37 -1.74 1.82
CA ASP A 25 28.01 -1.82 3.23
C ASP A 25 27.79 -0.42 3.81
N ARG A 26 26.72 -0.23 4.59
CA ARG A 26 26.66 0.61 5.80
C ARG A 26 25.28 0.51 6.48
N TYR A 27 25.26 -0.12 7.64
CA TYR A 27 24.18 0.00 8.61
C TYR A 27 24.21 1.38 9.28
N PRO A 28 23.08 2.09 9.42
CA PRO A 28 22.93 3.08 10.48
C PRO A 28 22.56 2.37 11.78
N THR A 29 23.45 2.49 12.77
CA THR A 29 23.16 2.30 14.18
C THR A 29 22.13 3.34 14.64
N GLY A 30 20.93 2.89 15.02
CA GLY A 30 19.88 3.71 15.62
C GLY A 30 19.16 2.91 16.71
N TYR A 31 19.04 3.51 17.90
CA TYR A 31 18.66 2.85 19.14
C TYR A 31 17.26 2.24 19.12
N ILE A 32 17.18 0.98 19.58
CA ILE A 32 15.95 0.23 19.86
C ILE A 32 15.23 0.92 21.02
N HIS A 33 14.08 1.55 20.77
CA HIS A 33 13.18 1.98 21.83
C HIS A 33 12.15 0.89 22.14
N ARG A 34 12.06 0.55 23.44
CA ARG A 34 11.22 -0.48 24.05
C ARG A 34 9.74 -0.35 23.68
N THR A 35 9.34 -1.06 22.65
CA THR A 35 8.35 -2.13 22.79
C THR A 35 8.82 -3.24 21.87
N ASP A 36 9.21 -4.38 22.43
CA ASP A 36 9.23 -5.65 21.69
C ASP A 36 7.77 -5.93 21.29
N ALA A 37 7.30 -5.24 20.25
CA ALA A 37 5.99 -5.48 19.68
C ALA A 37 6.16 -6.77 18.89
N ALA A 38 5.74 -7.88 19.47
CA ALA A 38 5.45 -9.09 18.71
C ALA A 38 4.82 -8.67 17.38
N ALA A 39 5.36 -9.17 16.26
CA ALA A 39 4.99 -8.76 14.91
C ALA A 39 3.47 -8.59 14.84
N SER A 40 3.01 -7.39 14.45
CA SER A 40 1.58 -7.11 14.48
C SER A 40 0.87 -8.11 13.56
N GLY A 41 -0.42 -8.41 13.81
CA GLY A 41 -1.16 -9.33 12.94
C GLY A 41 -1.12 -8.95 11.45
N HIS A 42 -0.85 -7.67 11.14
CA HIS A 42 -0.62 -7.21 9.78
C HIS A 42 0.75 -7.65 9.22
N ASP A 43 1.82 -7.57 10.01
CA ASP A 43 3.17 -7.97 9.62
C ASP A 43 3.29 -9.48 9.39
N LEU A 44 2.66 -10.28 10.26
CA LEU A 44 2.63 -11.74 10.11
C LEU A 44 1.87 -12.17 8.85
N ALA A 45 0.79 -11.46 8.52
CA ALA A 45 0.06 -11.74 7.28
C ALA A 45 0.90 -11.34 6.05
N ALA A 46 1.57 -10.20 6.08
CA ALA A 46 2.45 -9.75 5.02
C ALA A 46 3.61 -10.73 4.76
N GLU A 47 4.20 -11.29 5.82
CA GLU A 47 5.26 -12.30 5.71
C GLU A 47 4.76 -13.59 5.05
N LYS A 48 3.56 -14.06 5.41
CA LYS A 48 2.96 -15.23 4.75
C LYS A 48 2.73 -15.04 3.26
N LEU A 49 2.46 -13.81 2.81
CA LEU A 49 2.24 -13.52 1.39
C LEU A 49 3.51 -13.62 0.54
N LEU A 50 4.70 -13.46 1.15
CA LEU A 50 5.98 -13.63 0.46
C LEU A 50 6.26 -15.08 0.04
N HIS A 51 5.56 -16.05 0.63
CA HIS A 51 5.73 -17.45 0.26
C HIS A 51 5.37 -17.67 -1.23
N PRO A 52 6.15 -18.44 -2.01
CA PRO A 52 5.87 -18.71 -3.42
C PRO A 52 4.49 -19.32 -3.68
N ASP A 53 4.02 -20.18 -2.77
CA ASP A 53 2.66 -20.78 -2.85
C ASP A 53 1.52 -19.80 -2.52
N ALA A 54 1.86 -18.57 -2.10
CA ALA A 54 0.92 -17.48 -1.86
C ALA A 54 1.02 -16.44 -2.99
N MET A 55 1.52 -15.23 -2.68
CA MET A 55 1.72 -14.19 -3.69
C MET A 55 3.12 -14.23 -4.30
N GLY A 56 4.11 -14.79 -3.58
CA GLY A 56 5.50 -14.82 -4.00
C GLY A 56 6.15 -13.44 -3.99
N VAL A 57 7.25 -13.26 -4.72
CA VAL A 57 7.94 -11.96 -4.83
C VAL A 57 7.39 -11.13 -5.99
N LEU A 58 7.55 -9.81 -5.93
CA LEU A 58 7.30 -8.88 -7.03
C LEU A 58 8.49 -8.90 -7.99
N VAL A 59 8.19 -8.83 -9.28
CA VAL A 59 9.19 -8.73 -10.35
C VAL A 59 8.91 -7.45 -11.13
N PRO A 60 9.89 -6.54 -11.28
CA PRO A 60 9.72 -5.33 -12.09
C PRO A 60 9.23 -5.67 -13.51
N GLY A 61 8.26 -4.90 -14.01
CA GLY A 61 7.65 -5.09 -15.33
C GLY A 61 6.66 -6.26 -15.44
N ARG A 62 6.35 -6.94 -14.34
CA ARG A 62 5.33 -8.01 -14.29
C ARG A 62 4.19 -7.62 -13.38
N ASP A 63 2.98 -7.76 -13.89
CA ASP A 63 1.78 -7.48 -13.14
C ASP A 63 1.33 -8.73 -12.40
N LYS A 64 0.99 -8.57 -11.11
CA LYS A 64 0.52 -9.67 -10.27
C LYS A 64 -0.99 -9.59 -10.10
N HIS A 65 -1.69 -10.56 -10.67
CA HIS A 65 -3.14 -10.65 -10.63
C HIS A 65 -3.56 -11.64 -9.55
N PHE A 66 -4.46 -11.25 -8.65
CA PHE A 66 -4.97 -12.13 -7.61
C PHE A 66 -6.49 -12.06 -7.40
N TYR A 67 -7.04 -13.16 -6.90
CA TYR A 67 -8.33 -13.20 -6.19
C TYR A 67 -8.11 -13.70 -4.77
N SER A 68 -8.74 -13.04 -3.80
CA SER A 68 -8.64 -13.36 -2.36
C SER A 68 -10.02 -13.47 -1.75
N SER A 69 -10.31 -14.56 -1.05
CA SER A 69 -11.53 -14.71 -0.25
C SER A 69 -11.19 -14.46 1.22
N GLY A 70 -11.09 -13.18 1.59
CA GLY A 70 -10.75 -12.76 2.95
C GLY A 70 -9.37 -13.22 3.45
N ALA A 71 -8.41 -13.51 2.56
CA ALA A 71 -7.09 -13.99 2.97
C ALA A 71 -6.23 -12.89 3.61
N PHE A 72 -6.41 -11.67 3.13
CA PHE A 72 -5.72 -10.47 3.59
C PHE A 72 -6.58 -9.25 3.26
N ASN A 73 -6.36 -8.13 3.95
CA ASN A 73 -6.94 -6.83 3.61
C ASN A 73 -5.94 -5.96 2.82
N LEU A 74 -6.38 -4.78 2.39
CA LEU A 74 -5.54 -3.83 1.63
C LEU A 74 -4.26 -3.44 2.40
N ILE A 75 -4.31 -3.25 3.71
CA ILE A 75 -3.14 -2.85 4.51
C ILE A 75 -2.10 -3.97 4.60
N GLN A 76 -2.56 -5.20 4.78
CA GLN A 76 -1.69 -6.39 4.75
C GLN A 76 -1.02 -6.55 3.39
N LEU A 77 -1.75 -6.27 2.30
CA LEU A 77 -1.18 -6.25 0.95
C LEU A 77 -0.14 -5.14 0.78
N ILE A 78 -0.41 -3.93 1.26
CA ILE A 78 0.54 -2.79 1.28
C ILE A 78 1.82 -3.18 2.04
N PHE A 79 1.71 -3.83 3.20
CA PHE A 79 2.89 -4.23 3.98
C PHE A 79 3.67 -5.37 3.32
N TYR A 80 2.99 -6.26 2.61
CA TYR A 80 3.64 -7.27 1.78
C TYR A 80 4.47 -6.64 0.66
N ILE A 81 3.98 -5.55 0.04
CA ILE A 81 4.73 -4.79 -0.96
C ILE A 81 5.90 -4.06 -0.29
N LEU A 82 5.65 -3.39 0.83
CA LEU A 82 6.65 -2.59 1.55
C LEU A 82 7.87 -3.41 2.00
N LYS A 83 7.65 -4.66 2.42
CA LYS A 83 8.72 -5.62 2.75
C LYS A 83 9.68 -5.91 1.58
N GLN A 84 9.27 -5.64 0.35
CA GLN A 84 10.03 -5.90 -0.87
C GLN A 84 10.62 -4.63 -1.47
N THR A 85 9.88 -3.53 -1.40
CA THR A 85 10.35 -2.23 -1.93
C THR A 85 11.34 -1.54 -1.01
N GLY A 86 11.38 -1.91 0.28
CA GLY A 86 12.00 -1.10 1.32
C GLY A 86 11.19 0.17 1.62
N PRO A 87 11.78 1.16 2.30
CA PRO A 87 11.09 2.39 2.67
C PRO A 87 10.45 3.09 1.48
N ALA A 88 9.16 3.44 1.59
CA ALA A 88 8.41 4.03 0.49
C ALA A 88 7.36 5.04 0.96
N HIS A 89 6.96 5.93 0.07
CA HIS A 89 5.80 6.79 0.22
C HIS A 89 4.51 6.04 -0.12
N LEU A 90 3.43 6.36 0.56
CA LEU A 90 2.11 5.76 0.35
C LEU A 90 1.06 6.83 0.01
N LEU A 91 0.34 6.66 -1.09
CA LEU A 91 -0.89 7.40 -1.39
C LEU A 91 -2.01 6.39 -1.64
N LEU A 92 -3.04 6.36 -0.80
CA LEU A 92 -4.14 5.39 -0.93
C LEU A 92 -5.50 6.04 -1.03
N THR A 93 -6.39 5.36 -1.77
CA THR A 93 -7.82 5.63 -1.81
C THR A 93 -8.59 4.51 -1.14
N THR A 94 -9.61 4.85 -0.36
CA THR A 94 -10.50 3.85 0.25
C THR A 94 -11.86 4.44 0.58
N TYR A 95 -12.92 3.63 0.43
CA TYR A 95 -14.26 4.07 0.81
C TYR A 95 -14.43 4.12 2.34
N SER A 96 -13.80 3.18 3.04
CA SER A 96 -13.83 3.12 4.50
C SER A 96 -12.48 2.65 5.05
N ILE A 97 -12.21 3.00 6.31
CA ILE A 97 -10.98 2.63 7.00
C ILE A 97 -11.29 2.22 8.45
N SER A 98 -10.51 1.28 8.97
CA SER A 98 -10.62 0.81 10.36
C SER A 98 -9.57 1.45 11.28
N MET A 99 -9.86 1.51 12.58
CA MET A 99 -8.89 1.96 13.60
C MET A 99 -7.58 1.16 13.54
N ASP A 100 -7.69 -0.17 13.42
CA ASP A 100 -6.54 -1.07 13.37
C ASP A 100 -5.65 -0.80 12.16
N SER A 101 -6.27 -0.48 11.02
CA SER A 101 -5.57 -0.10 9.79
C SER A 101 -4.82 1.22 9.96
N ILE A 102 -5.44 2.24 10.56
CA ILE A 102 -4.81 3.54 10.86
C ILE A 102 -3.61 3.33 11.79
N ALA A 103 -3.81 2.59 12.89
CA ALA A 103 -2.78 2.30 13.87
C ALA A 103 -1.60 1.50 13.25
N ALA A 104 -1.90 0.56 12.36
CA ALA A 104 -0.89 -0.20 11.65
C ALA A 104 -0.03 0.67 10.74
N ILE A 105 -0.65 1.54 9.93
CA ILE A 105 0.06 2.48 9.07
C ILE A 105 0.91 3.44 9.92
N HIS A 106 0.37 3.95 11.03
CA HIS A 106 1.08 4.88 11.91
C HIS A 106 2.37 4.26 12.45
N ARG A 107 2.34 2.99 12.88
CA ARG A 107 3.55 2.27 13.30
C ARG A 107 4.60 2.21 12.19
N LYS A 108 4.20 2.00 10.94
CA LYS A 108 5.13 1.97 9.79
C LYS A 108 5.78 3.32 9.53
N VAL A 109 5.04 4.41 9.72
CA VAL A 109 5.60 5.77 9.66
C VAL A 109 6.61 5.99 10.79
N GLU A 110 6.25 5.65 12.04
CA GLU A 110 7.14 5.79 13.20
C GLU A 110 8.45 4.98 13.07
N THR A 111 8.39 3.82 12.43
CA THR A 111 9.58 2.97 12.18
C THR A 111 10.40 3.38 10.95
N GLY A 112 9.96 4.39 10.19
CA GLY A 112 10.61 4.82 8.94
C GLY A 112 10.44 3.87 7.76
N GLU A 113 9.62 2.82 7.90
CA GLU A 113 9.25 1.93 6.79
C GLU A 113 8.32 2.65 5.80
N LEU A 114 7.43 3.51 6.27
CA LEU A 114 6.69 4.44 5.41
C LEU A 114 7.28 5.86 5.55
N LEU A 115 7.77 6.40 4.43
CA LEU A 115 8.42 7.72 4.39
C LEU A 115 7.40 8.86 4.45
N SER A 116 6.20 8.65 3.89
CA SER A 116 5.03 9.51 4.08
C SER A 116 3.76 8.73 3.77
N VAL A 117 2.62 9.24 4.23
CA VAL A 117 1.31 8.70 3.88
C VAL A 117 0.34 9.81 3.52
N ARG A 118 -0.47 9.58 2.48
CA ARG A 118 -1.61 10.41 2.11
C ARG A 118 -2.85 9.56 1.87
N PHE A 119 -4.00 10.08 2.28
CA PHE A 119 -5.29 9.40 2.18
C PHE A 119 -6.28 10.20 1.36
N LEU A 120 -6.92 9.55 0.41
CA LEU A 120 -8.15 10.01 -0.24
C LEU A 120 -9.28 9.11 0.27
N ILE A 121 -10.26 9.68 0.96
CA ILE A 121 -11.34 8.90 1.61
C ILE A 121 -12.72 9.42 1.18
N ASP A 122 -13.68 8.51 1.05
CA ASP A 122 -15.04 8.90 0.68
C ASP A 122 -15.67 9.83 1.72
N ASN A 123 -16.35 10.88 1.24
CA ASN A 123 -17.06 11.86 2.07
C ASN A 123 -17.98 11.24 3.13
N ARG A 124 -18.57 10.08 2.83
CA ARG A 124 -19.51 9.40 3.73
C ARG A 124 -18.85 8.86 4.99
N VAL A 125 -17.52 8.70 5.03
CA VAL A 125 -16.79 8.18 6.19
C VAL A 125 -17.10 8.95 7.47
N ARG A 126 -17.33 10.26 7.35
CA ARG A 126 -17.68 11.16 8.46
C ARG A 126 -18.97 10.74 9.18
N SER A 127 -19.91 10.16 8.44
CA SER A 127 -21.21 9.74 8.96
C SER A 127 -21.27 8.23 9.23
N ILE A 128 -20.70 7.40 8.36
CA ILE A 128 -20.80 5.94 8.49
C ILE A 128 -19.81 5.37 9.52
N SER A 129 -18.68 6.05 9.73
CA SER A 129 -17.58 5.60 10.59
C SER A 129 -16.92 6.78 11.33
N PRO A 130 -17.67 7.55 12.14
CA PRO A 130 -17.16 8.78 12.76
C PRO A 130 -15.96 8.53 13.68
N LYS A 131 -15.95 7.40 14.42
CA LYS A 131 -14.83 7.04 15.32
C LYS A 131 -13.52 6.76 14.55
N PRO A 132 -13.49 5.85 13.54
CA PRO A 132 -12.33 5.71 12.68
C PRO A 132 -11.90 7.00 11.98
N PHE A 133 -12.85 7.82 11.54
CA PHE A 133 -12.53 9.09 10.91
C PHE A 133 -11.82 10.06 11.87
N ASP A 134 -12.37 10.26 13.07
CA ASP A 134 -11.77 11.12 14.10
C ASP A 134 -10.35 10.65 14.47
N TYR A 135 -10.16 9.33 14.57
CA TYR A 135 -8.83 8.76 14.79
C TYR A 135 -7.86 9.00 13.63
N LEU A 136 -8.33 8.94 12.39
CA LEU A 136 -7.51 9.29 11.23
C LEU A 136 -7.07 10.75 11.28
N VAL A 137 -8.01 11.68 11.52
CA VAL A 137 -7.74 13.13 11.56
C VAL A 137 -6.72 13.47 12.64
N THR A 138 -6.84 12.83 13.80
CA THR A 138 -5.93 13.05 14.94
C THR A 138 -4.56 12.40 14.74
N THR A 139 -4.50 11.23 14.11
CA THR A 139 -3.24 10.49 13.88
C THR A 139 -2.45 11.05 12.71
N PHE A 140 -3.13 11.52 11.67
CA PHE A 140 -2.53 11.98 10.41
C PHE A 140 -3.08 13.35 10.01
N PRO A 141 -2.78 14.41 10.80
CA PRO A 141 -3.23 15.76 10.47
C PRO A 141 -2.70 16.18 9.09
N ASP A 142 -3.55 16.85 8.30
CA ASP A 142 -3.28 17.35 6.95
C ASP A 142 -2.93 16.32 5.86
N CYS A 143 -2.76 15.04 6.23
CA CYS A 143 -2.43 13.95 5.32
C CYS A 143 -3.64 13.28 4.67
N TYR A 144 -4.85 13.82 4.82
CA TYR A 144 -6.06 13.23 4.23
C TYR A 144 -6.90 14.27 3.49
N ARG A 145 -7.70 13.82 2.52
CA ARG A 145 -8.77 14.59 1.86
C ARG A 145 -10.03 13.76 1.71
N CYS A 146 -11.17 14.43 1.82
CA CYS A 146 -12.47 13.81 1.61
C CYS A 146 -13.06 14.23 0.27
N LEU A 147 -13.50 13.26 -0.52
CA LEU A 147 -14.15 13.47 -1.83
C LEU A 147 -15.16 12.35 -2.12
N ALA A 148 -15.96 12.49 -3.16
CA ALA A 148 -16.85 11.41 -3.58
C ALA A 148 -16.01 10.34 -4.33
N LEU A 149 -15.68 9.22 -3.67
CA LEU A 149 -14.80 8.21 -4.25
C LEU A 149 -15.28 6.79 -4.01
N HIS A 150 -15.13 5.98 -5.05
CA HIS A 150 -15.35 4.54 -4.97
C HIS A 150 -14.15 3.72 -5.43
N ALA A 151 -13.10 4.37 -5.94
CA ALA A 151 -11.85 3.72 -6.25
C ALA A 151 -11.20 3.14 -4.98
N LYS A 152 -10.47 2.03 -5.14
CA LYS A 152 -9.49 1.55 -4.15
C LYS A 152 -8.19 1.29 -4.87
N VAL A 153 -7.33 2.28 -4.77
CA VAL A 153 -6.03 2.34 -5.44
C VAL A 153 -5.01 2.68 -4.37
N ALA A 154 -3.88 1.98 -4.35
CA ALA A 154 -2.77 2.32 -3.47
C ALA A 154 -1.48 2.44 -4.29
N LEU A 155 -0.79 3.56 -4.11
CA LEU A 155 0.48 3.85 -4.75
C LEU A 155 1.58 3.71 -3.71
N LEU A 156 2.58 2.88 -3.98
CA LEU A 156 3.81 2.80 -3.20
C LEU A 156 4.99 3.18 -4.07
N TYR A 157 5.81 4.12 -3.61
CA TYR A 157 6.93 4.60 -4.41
C TYR A 157 8.13 5.08 -3.61
N ASN A 158 9.31 4.85 -4.17
CA ASN A 158 10.59 5.43 -3.77
C ASN A 158 11.45 5.68 -5.02
N GLU A 159 12.76 5.75 -4.88
CA GLU A 159 13.69 5.95 -6.01
C GLU A 159 13.67 4.76 -6.98
N ASP A 160 13.58 3.53 -6.45
CA ASP A 160 13.72 2.28 -7.22
C ASP A 160 12.38 1.68 -7.68
N TRP A 161 11.31 1.89 -6.90
CA TRP A 161 10.02 1.25 -7.10
C TRP A 161 8.91 2.25 -7.38
N LYS A 162 8.06 1.91 -8.34
CA LYS A 162 6.81 2.57 -8.70
C LYS A 162 5.71 1.50 -8.79
N ILE A 163 4.89 1.39 -7.74
CA ILE A 163 3.87 0.35 -7.62
C ILE A 163 2.49 0.98 -7.58
N THR A 164 1.59 0.45 -8.41
CA THR A 164 0.15 0.71 -8.32
C THR A 164 -0.58 -0.57 -7.95
N VAL A 165 -1.38 -0.52 -6.89
CA VAL A 165 -2.38 -1.54 -6.58
C VAL A 165 -3.74 -1.03 -7.00
N VAL A 166 -4.45 -1.76 -7.86
CA VAL A 166 -5.87 -1.50 -8.18
C VAL A 166 -6.68 -2.68 -7.70
N GLY A 167 -7.72 -2.45 -6.88
CA GLY A 167 -8.55 -3.54 -6.41
C GLY A 167 -9.90 -3.15 -5.85
N SER A 168 -10.60 -4.13 -5.31
CA SER A 168 -11.92 -3.96 -4.70
C SER A 168 -11.89 -3.79 -3.17
N GLN A 169 -10.73 -4.02 -2.55
CA GLN A 169 -10.56 -4.06 -1.09
C GLN A 169 -10.49 -2.66 -0.47
N ASN A 170 -11.26 -2.42 0.59
CA ASN A 170 -11.08 -1.24 1.44
C ASN A 170 -9.96 -1.46 2.47
N ALA A 171 -9.53 -0.38 3.13
CA ALA A 171 -8.64 -0.38 4.29
C ALA A 171 -9.33 -0.85 5.59
N THR A 172 -10.08 -1.96 5.51
CA THR A 172 -10.81 -2.60 6.60
C THR A 172 -10.64 -4.11 6.52
N HIS A 173 -11.02 -4.85 7.56
CA HIS A 173 -11.16 -6.30 7.44
C HIS A 173 -12.47 -6.65 6.72
N ASN A 174 -12.38 -7.30 5.56
CA ASN A 174 -13.55 -7.75 4.79
C ASN A 174 -13.35 -9.21 4.37
N PRO A 175 -14.16 -10.17 4.86
CA PRO A 175 -13.99 -11.59 4.56
C PRO A 175 -14.53 -11.99 3.17
N LYS A 176 -14.93 -11.01 2.34
CA LYS A 176 -15.53 -11.26 1.02
C LYS A 176 -14.48 -11.69 -0.01
N LEU A 177 -14.99 -12.17 -1.15
CA LEU A 177 -14.19 -12.35 -2.36
C LEU A 177 -13.81 -10.98 -2.93
N GLU A 178 -12.52 -10.81 -3.17
CA GLU A 178 -11.90 -9.57 -3.59
C GLU A 178 -10.95 -9.84 -4.76
N ARG A 179 -10.83 -8.86 -5.63
CA ARG A 179 -9.99 -8.89 -6.83
C ARG A 179 -9.03 -7.71 -6.80
N GLY A 180 -7.76 -7.94 -7.12
CA GLY A 180 -6.81 -6.85 -7.32
C GLY A 180 -5.62 -7.18 -8.19
N ILE A 181 -5.02 -6.16 -8.76
CA ILE A 181 -3.82 -6.23 -9.59
C ILE A 181 -2.74 -5.37 -8.92
N ILE A 182 -1.52 -5.89 -8.87
CA ILE A 182 -0.33 -5.12 -8.51
C ILE A 182 0.43 -4.87 -9.80
N HIS A 183 0.45 -3.62 -10.23
CA HIS A 183 1.25 -3.15 -11.34
C HIS A 183 2.63 -2.73 -10.86
N THR A 184 3.65 -3.12 -11.60
CA THR A 184 5.05 -2.72 -11.38
C THR A 184 5.58 -1.83 -12.51
N GLY A 185 4.71 -1.45 -13.46
CA GLY A 185 5.02 -0.57 -14.57
C GLY A 185 4.94 0.91 -14.18
N ARG A 186 5.92 1.69 -14.65
CA ARG A 186 6.02 3.12 -14.35
C ARG A 186 4.94 3.97 -15.03
N ASP A 187 4.53 3.60 -16.23
CA ASP A 187 3.49 4.27 -17.01
C ASP A 187 2.13 4.26 -16.28
N ILE A 188 1.75 3.11 -15.73
CA ILE A 188 0.53 2.95 -14.92
C ILE A 188 0.65 3.79 -13.64
N PHE A 189 1.81 3.72 -12.98
CA PHE A 189 2.06 4.53 -11.79
C PHE A 189 1.94 6.03 -12.07
N ASP A 190 2.58 6.54 -13.13
CA ASP A 190 2.58 7.97 -13.44
C ASP A 190 1.17 8.46 -13.79
N PHE A 191 0.35 7.64 -14.46
CA PHE A 191 -1.06 7.92 -14.72
C PHE A 191 -1.87 8.07 -13.42
N ASP A 192 -1.80 7.08 -12.53
CA ASP A 192 -2.56 7.09 -11.28
C ASP A 192 -2.03 8.14 -10.31
N PHE A 193 -0.72 8.30 -10.21
CA PHE A 193 -0.07 9.28 -9.35
C PHE A 193 -0.48 10.69 -9.72
N LYS A 194 -0.48 11.03 -11.01
CA LYS A 194 -0.96 12.34 -11.46
C LYS A 194 -2.40 12.58 -11.02
N MET A 195 -3.31 11.65 -11.33
CA MET A 195 -4.73 11.80 -11.03
C MET A 195 -4.96 11.97 -9.52
N LEU A 196 -4.45 11.03 -8.71
CA LEU A 196 -4.66 11.04 -7.27
C LEU A 196 -3.97 12.22 -6.59
N ASN A 197 -2.82 12.66 -7.08
CA ASN A 197 -2.16 13.84 -6.52
C ASN A 197 -2.94 15.13 -6.81
N ASP A 198 -3.48 15.28 -8.02
CA ASP A 198 -4.32 16.43 -8.38
C ASP A 198 -5.60 16.50 -7.51
N GLU A 199 -6.24 15.35 -7.24
CA GLU A 199 -7.40 15.27 -6.33
C GLU A 199 -7.01 15.58 -4.87
N PHE A 200 -5.82 15.18 -4.44
CA PHE A 200 -5.34 15.49 -3.09
C PHE A 200 -5.03 16.99 -2.92
N ASP A 201 -4.42 17.61 -3.93
CA ASP A 201 -4.03 19.02 -3.88
C ASP A 201 -5.23 19.97 -4.02
N SER A 202 -6.27 19.55 -4.74
CA SER A 202 -7.54 20.29 -4.89
C SER A 202 -8.58 19.98 -3.81
N GLY A 203 -8.45 18.85 -3.12
CA GLY A 203 -9.40 18.40 -2.11
C GLY A 203 -9.37 19.23 -0.83
N THR A 204 -10.46 19.14 -0.07
CA THR A 204 -10.58 19.72 1.27
C THR A 204 -10.40 18.67 2.38
N THR A 205 -9.95 19.12 3.56
CA THR A 205 -9.88 18.32 4.80
C THR A 205 -11.24 18.15 5.47
#